data_AF-A0A453J359-F1
#
_entry.id   AF-A0A453J359-F1
#
_cell.length_a   1.000
_cell.length_b   1.000
_cell.length_c   1.000
_cell.angle_alpha   90.00
_cell.angle_beta   90.00
_cell.angle_gamma   90.00
#
_symmetry.space_group_name_H-M   'P 1'
#
loop_
_entity.id
_entity.type
_entity.pdbx_description
1 polymer ?
#
loop_
_entity_poly.entity_id
_entity_poly.type
_entity_poly.pdbx_seq_one_letter_code
_entity_poly.pdbx_strand_id
1 'polypeptide(L)'
;MRLSELLTLAGAALLCIGVASGQQPAGSVPSTVTREAFDSMLGGRNMSGCEGGAFYTYDAFLAAANSSVFRGFGTTGDDATRRRELAAFFGQTSFVTTGYCYVKAVNRASAPYYGRGPIQLTTYV
;
A
#
# COMPACT_ATOMS: atom_id res chain seq x y z
N MET A 1 51.29 50.10 4.39
CA MET A 1 50.83 49.71 3.05
C MET A 1 51.69 48.57 2.53
N ARG A 2 51.17 47.35 2.52
CA ARG A 2 51.60 46.30 1.59
C ARG A 2 50.33 45.69 0.99
N LEU A 3 50.12 46.06 -0.28
CA LEU A 3 49.05 45.67 -1.19
C LEU A 3 49.52 44.42 -1.93
N SER A 4 48.70 43.35 -1.98
CA SER A 4 48.65 42.22 -2.96
C SER A 4 48.34 40.89 -2.23
N GLU A 5 47.32 40.07 -2.47
CA GLU A 5 46.18 40.05 -3.39
C GLU A 5 45.03 39.21 -2.78
N LEU A 6 43.80 39.52 -3.21
CA LEU A 6 42.61 38.68 -3.46
C LEU A 6 42.59 37.18 -3.01
N LEU A 7 41.54 36.73 -2.30
CA LEU A 7 40.29 36.16 -2.87
C LEU A 7 39.39 35.45 -1.82
N THR A 8 38.18 36.00 -1.61
CA THR A 8 36.84 35.38 -1.40
C THR A 8 36.58 34.15 -0.49
N LEU A 9 35.73 34.43 0.52
CA LEU A 9 34.42 33.82 0.82
C LEU A 9 34.28 32.32 1.17
N ALA A 10 33.70 32.12 2.36
CA ALA A 10 32.67 31.12 2.70
C ALA A 10 32.98 29.63 2.48
N GLY A 11 33.60 29.00 3.47
CA GLY A 11 33.63 27.54 3.64
C GLY A 11 32.71 27.06 4.76
N ALA A 12 31.48 27.57 4.84
CA ALA A 12 30.45 27.03 5.74
C ALA A 12 29.57 26.05 4.96
N ALA A 13 30.09 24.84 4.76
CA ALA A 13 29.27 23.69 4.37
C ALA A 13 29.47 22.60 5.41
N LEU A 14 29.00 22.89 6.64
CA LEU A 14 28.68 21.83 7.58
C LEU A 14 27.50 21.08 6.95
N LEU A 15 27.82 19.94 6.34
CA LEU A 15 26.87 18.99 5.81
C LEU A 15 26.03 18.49 6.99
N CYS A 16 24.97 19.23 7.33
CA CYS A 16 23.88 18.69 8.12
C CYS A 16 23.30 17.55 7.29
N ILE A 17 23.72 16.35 7.64
CA ILE A 17 23.14 15.09 7.18
C ILE A 17 21.67 15.20 7.53
N GLY A 18 20.87 15.59 6.54
CA GLY A 18 19.43 15.55 6.63
C GLY A 18 19.05 14.10 6.85
N VAL A 19 18.81 13.74 8.11
CA VAL A 19 17.88 12.66 8.39
C VAL A 19 16.54 13.15 7.87
N ALA A 20 16.26 12.89 6.60
CA ALA A 20 14.93 12.98 6.07
C ALA A 20 14.10 12.00 6.90
N SER A 21 13.40 12.51 7.91
CA SER A 21 12.22 11.84 8.42
C SER A 21 11.41 11.49 7.18
N GLY A 22 11.22 10.18 6.93
CA GLY A 22 10.51 9.66 5.76
C GLY A 22 9.03 10.01 5.83
N GLN A 23 8.70 11.29 5.80
CA GLN A 23 7.34 11.80 5.77
C GLN A 23 6.76 11.44 4.41
N GLN A 24 5.88 10.44 4.44
CA GLN A 24 5.12 10.02 3.29
C GLN A 24 4.32 11.21 2.76
N PRO A 25 4.22 11.38 1.43
CA PRO A 25 3.44 12.46 0.86
C PRO A 25 2.01 12.43 1.41
N ALA A 26 1.53 13.57 1.91
CA ALA A 26 0.18 13.68 2.42
C ALA A 26 -0.83 13.28 1.32
N GLY A 27 -1.76 12.39 1.65
CA GLY A 27 -2.77 11.88 0.71
C GLY A 27 -2.31 10.75 -0.20
N SER A 28 -1.12 10.20 0.05
CA SER A 28 -0.71 8.91 -0.51
C SER A 28 -1.39 7.75 0.24
N VAL A 29 -1.56 6.60 -0.43
CA VAL A 29 -2.12 5.38 0.16
C VAL A 29 -1.50 5.02 1.52
N PRO A 30 -0.16 4.99 1.69
CA PRO A 30 0.41 4.59 2.97
C PRO A 30 0.26 5.65 4.06
N SER A 31 0.03 6.93 3.71
CA SER A 31 -0.36 7.97 4.68
C SER A 31 -1.81 7.83 5.15
N THR A 32 -2.67 7.13 4.38
CA THR A 32 -4.08 6.90 4.72
C THR A 32 -4.30 5.58 5.44
N VAL A 33 -3.62 4.51 5.00
CA VAL A 33 -3.66 3.17 5.61
C VAL A 33 -2.25 2.75 5.95
N THR A 34 -1.93 2.80 7.26
CA THR A 34 -0.64 2.32 7.78
C THR A 34 -0.57 0.79 7.74
N ARG A 35 0.62 0.22 7.96
CA ARG A 35 0.78 -1.23 8.06
C ARG A 35 -0.05 -1.80 9.20
N GLU A 36 -0.07 -1.14 10.34
CA GLU A 36 -0.81 -1.57 11.53
C GLU A 36 -2.32 -1.57 11.26
N ALA A 37 -2.82 -0.55 10.56
CA ALA A 37 -4.21 -0.49 10.14
C ALA A 37 -4.54 -1.61 9.15
N PHE A 38 -3.67 -1.88 8.16
CA PHE A 38 -3.83 -2.98 7.23
C PHE A 38 -3.84 -4.34 7.92
N ASP A 39 -2.91 -4.58 8.84
CA ASP A 39 -2.81 -5.84 9.59
C ASP A 39 -4.03 -6.06 10.50
N SER A 40 -4.55 -4.98 11.10
CA SER A 40 -5.79 -5.00 11.88
C SER A 40 -7.02 -5.31 11.01
N MET A 41 -7.20 -4.58 9.91
CA MET A 41 -8.36 -4.77 9.01
C MET A 41 -8.40 -6.16 8.38
N LEU A 42 -7.22 -6.76 8.12
CA LEU A 42 -7.08 -8.05 7.47
C LEU A 42 -6.71 -9.18 8.44
N GLY A 43 -6.95 -9.02 9.75
CA GLY A 43 -6.51 -9.98 10.77
C GLY A 43 -6.98 -11.43 10.55
N GLY A 44 -8.12 -11.63 9.87
CA GLY A 44 -8.65 -12.95 9.53
C GLY A 44 -7.70 -13.82 8.70
N ARG A 45 -6.78 -13.21 7.93
CA ARG A 45 -5.82 -13.93 7.10
C ARG A 45 -4.83 -14.80 7.89
N ASN A 46 -4.64 -14.51 9.18
CA ASN A 46 -3.70 -15.20 10.07
C ASN A 46 -4.37 -16.28 10.94
N MET A 47 -5.67 -16.53 10.76
CA MET A 47 -6.36 -17.61 11.49
C MET A 47 -5.83 -18.98 11.06
N SER A 48 -5.86 -19.95 11.98
CA SER A 48 -5.43 -21.33 11.69
C SER A 48 -6.21 -21.90 10.50
N GLY A 49 -5.50 -22.48 9.54
CA GLY A 49 -6.07 -23.03 8.31
C GLY A 49 -6.26 -22.04 7.16
N CYS A 50 -5.95 -20.75 7.35
CA CYS A 50 -5.99 -19.76 6.28
C CYS A 50 -4.68 -19.70 5.48
N GLU A 51 -4.79 -19.66 4.15
CA GLU A 51 -3.65 -19.49 3.24
C GLU A 51 -3.24 -18.02 3.05
N GLY A 52 -4.10 -17.08 3.45
CA GLY A 52 -3.91 -15.66 3.21
C GLY A 52 -2.79 -14.97 3.98
N GLY A 53 -2.35 -15.50 5.12
CA GLY A 53 -1.39 -14.85 6.02
C GLY A 53 -0.06 -14.49 5.34
N ALA A 54 0.54 -15.45 4.64
CA ALA A 54 1.77 -15.24 3.89
C ALA A 54 1.57 -14.57 2.52
N PHE A 55 0.34 -14.60 1.99
CA PHE A 55 0.04 -14.15 0.63
C PHE A 55 -0.36 -12.67 0.57
N TYR A 56 -1.23 -12.21 1.47
CA TYR A 56 -1.75 -10.85 1.49
C TYR A 56 -0.88 -9.94 2.38
N THR A 57 0.26 -9.50 1.83
CA THR A 57 1.20 -8.62 2.54
C THR A 57 0.92 -7.15 2.27
N TYR A 58 1.26 -6.29 3.24
CA TYR A 58 1.13 -4.84 3.09
C TYR A 58 2.00 -4.31 1.93
N ASP A 59 3.19 -4.88 1.76
CA ASP A 59 4.11 -4.49 0.69
C ASP A 59 3.57 -4.85 -0.69
N ALA A 60 2.92 -6.01 -0.84
CA ALA A 60 2.24 -6.37 -2.08
C ALA A 60 1.04 -5.46 -2.36
N PHE A 61 0.27 -5.09 -1.33
CA PHE A 61 -0.80 -4.10 -1.44
C PHE A 61 -0.27 -2.74 -1.91
N LEU A 62 0.78 -2.21 -1.28
CA LEU A 62 1.37 -0.93 -1.67
C LEU A 62 1.96 -0.97 -3.08
N ALA A 63 2.62 -2.07 -3.46
CA ALA A 63 3.14 -2.22 -4.81
C ALA A 63 2.01 -2.18 -5.87
N ALA A 64 0.88 -2.84 -5.60
CA ALA A 64 -0.29 -2.79 -6.47
C ALA A 64 -0.96 -1.41 -6.48
N ALA A 65 -1.19 -0.83 -5.31
CA ALA A 65 -1.87 0.46 -5.14
C ALA A 65 -1.09 1.63 -5.79
N ASN A 66 0.25 1.57 -5.76
CA ASN A 66 1.12 2.56 -6.39
C ASN A 66 1.43 2.27 -7.87
N SER A 67 0.85 1.22 -8.45
CA SER A 67 1.04 0.90 -9.87
C SER A 67 0.49 2.02 -10.75
N SER A 68 1.21 2.36 -11.82
CA SER A 68 0.78 3.37 -12.80
C SER A 68 -0.50 3.01 -13.54
N VAL A 69 -0.97 1.76 -13.43
CA VAL A 69 -2.25 1.30 -14.00
C VAL A 69 -3.44 1.81 -13.19
N PHE A 70 -3.31 1.92 -11.86
CA PHE A 70 -4.40 2.29 -10.95
C PHE A 70 -4.30 3.75 -10.51
N ARG A 71 -4.19 4.66 -11.49
CA ARG A 71 -4.10 6.10 -11.21
C ARG A 71 -5.31 6.56 -10.40
N GLY A 72 -5.05 7.18 -9.26
CA GLY A 72 -6.08 7.75 -8.39
C GLY A 72 -6.59 6.82 -7.30
N PHE A 73 -6.22 5.52 -7.32
CA PHE A 73 -6.66 4.56 -6.31
C PHE A 73 -6.18 4.97 -4.92
N GLY A 74 -7.12 5.27 -4.02
CA GLY A 74 -6.84 5.69 -2.65
C GLY A 74 -6.14 7.05 -2.53
N THR A 75 -6.05 7.82 -3.62
CA THR A 75 -5.39 9.14 -3.64
C THR A 75 -6.31 10.26 -4.15
N THR A 76 -7.55 9.95 -4.52
CA THR A 76 -8.48 10.91 -5.11
C THR A 76 -9.36 11.59 -4.05
N GLY A 77 -9.51 12.90 -4.16
CA GLY A 77 -10.36 13.69 -3.28
C GLY A 77 -9.73 14.01 -1.92
N ASP A 78 -10.58 14.39 -0.97
CA ASP A 78 -10.19 14.72 0.40
C ASP A 78 -9.87 13.47 1.24
N ASP A 79 -9.40 13.68 2.47
CA ASP A 79 -9.00 12.59 3.36
C ASP A 79 -10.16 11.62 3.65
N ALA A 80 -11.37 12.15 3.86
CA ALA A 80 -12.56 11.34 4.07
C ALA A 80 -12.90 10.47 2.85
N THR A 81 -12.75 11.01 1.64
CA THR A 81 -13.00 10.27 0.40
C THR A 81 -11.99 9.15 0.20
N ARG A 82 -10.69 9.42 0.38
CA ARG A 82 -9.64 8.39 0.28
C ARG A 82 -9.84 7.26 1.30
N ARG A 83 -10.19 7.60 2.55
CA ARG A 83 -10.50 6.60 3.58
C ARG A 83 -11.72 5.76 3.21
N ARG A 84 -12.78 6.38 2.69
CA ARG A 84 -13.98 5.66 2.23
C ARG A 84 -13.68 4.73 1.07
N GLU A 85 -12.89 5.16 0.09
CA GLU A 85 -12.49 4.32 -1.05
C GLU A 85 -11.73 3.07 -0.58
N LEU A 86 -10.69 3.25 0.25
CA LEU A 86 -9.89 2.15 0.77
C LEU A 86 -10.72 1.23 1.69
N ALA A 87 -11.57 1.79 2.54
CA ALA A 87 -12.47 1.00 3.38
C ALA A 87 -13.46 0.18 2.54
N ALA A 88 -14.01 0.75 1.47
CA ALA A 88 -14.91 0.03 0.56
C ALA A 88 -14.18 -1.11 -0.17
N PHE A 89 -12.96 -0.84 -0.68
CA PHE A 89 -12.12 -1.86 -1.30
C PHE A 89 -11.85 -3.02 -0.33
N PHE A 90 -11.34 -2.73 0.87
CA PHE A 90 -11.03 -3.74 1.88
C PHE A 90 -12.28 -4.47 2.37
N GLY A 91 -13.41 -3.78 2.52
CA GLY A 91 -14.68 -4.39 2.93
C GLY A 91 -15.19 -5.42 1.91
N GLN A 92 -15.24 -5.05 0.64
CA GLN A 92 -15.71 -5.96 -0.43
C GLN A 92 -14.80 -7.18 -0.60
N THR A 93 -13.50 -6.94 -0.65
CA THR A 93 -12.50 -8.00 -0.80
C THR A 93 -12.42 -8.90 0.44
N SER A 94 -12.57 -8.35 1.65
CA SER A 94 -12.69 -9.11 2.89
C SER A 94 -13.91 -10.02 2.85
N PHE A 95 -15.07 -9.52 2.43
CA PHE A 95 -16.29 -10.31 2.34
C PHE A 95 -16.10 -11.54 1.43
N VAL A 96 -15.61 -11.33 0.20
CA VAL A 96 -15.48 -12.42 -0.78
C VAL A 96 -14.37 -13.43 -0.44
N THR A 97 -13.35 -13.02 0.32
CA THR A 97 -12.24 -13.90 0.76
C THR A 97 -12.43 -14.48 2.17
N THR A 98 -13.56 -14.19 2.83
CA THR A 98 -13.81 -14.53 4.24
C THR A 98 -12.71 -13.98 5.14
N GLY A 99 -12.59 -12.65 5.20
CA GLY A 99 -11.59 -11.98 6.03
C GLY A 99 -10.17 -12.21 5.54
N TYR A 100 -9.95 -12.30 4.22
CA TYR A 100 -8.64 -12.61 3.62
C TYR A 100 -8.09 -13.98 3.99
N CYS A 101 -8.93 -14.93 4.39
CA CYS A 101 -8.51 -16.30 4.67
C CYS A 101 -8.09 -17.05 3.39
N TYR A 102 -8.90 -16.93 2.33
CA TYR A 102 -8.72 -17.66 1.09
C TYR A 102 -8.05 -16.81 0.00
N VAL A 103 -7.12 -17.43 -0.71
CA VAL A 103 -6.47 -16.90 -1.93
C VAL A 103 -7.16 -17.47 -3.16
N LYS A 104 -7.56 -18.75 -3.13
CA LYS A 104 -8.28 -19.43 -4.20
C LYS A 104 -9.68 -19.81 -3.73
N ALA A 105 -10.63 -19.81 -4.65
CA ALA A 105 -11.96 -20.33 -4.39
C ALA A 105 -11.91 -21.77 -3.85
N VAL A 106 -12.77 -22.06 -2.88
CA VAL A 106 -12.94 -23.40 -2.31
C VAL A 106 -13.50 -24.35 -3.37
N ASN A 107 -14.57 -23.93 -4.06
CA ASN A 107 -15.07 -24.64 -5.22
C ASN A 107 -14.31 -24.20 -6.47
N ARG A 108 -13.70 -25.16 -7.17
CA ARG A 108 -12.86 -24.93 -8.36
C ARG A 108 -13.46 -25.51 -9.64
N ALA A 109 -14.78 -25.62 -9.71
CA ALA A 109 -15.50 -26.18 -10.86
C ALA A 109 -15.15 -25.50 -12.19
N SER A 110 -14.87 -24.19 -12.18
CA SER A 110 -14.49 -23.43 -13.37
C SER A 110 -12.98 -23.48 -13.69
N ALA A 111 -12.25 -24.50 -13.26
CA ALA A 111 -10.83 -24.62 -13.57
C ALA A 111 -10.56 -24.53 -15.10
N PRO A 112 -9.55 -23.76 -15.54
CA PRO A 112 -8.53 -23.09 -14.72
C PRO A 112 -8.93 -21.69 -14.20
N TYR A 113 -10.14 -21.19 -14.49
CA TYR A 113 -10.59 -19.82 -14.23
C TYR A 113 -11.41 -19.62 -12.95
N TYR A 114 -11.26 -20.50 -11.96
CA TYR A 114 -11.86 -20.30 -10.63
C TYR A 114 -11.33 -19.06 -9.92
N GLY A 115 -12.12 -18.55 -8.97
CA GLY A 115 -11.83 -17.32 -8.23
C GLY A 115 -10.44 -17.28 -7.60
N ARG A 116 -9.73 -16.17 -7.78
CA ARG A 116 -8.41 -15.94 -7.16
C ARG A 116 -8.23 -14.51 -6.65
N GLY A 117 -7.42 -14.39 -5.60
CA GLY A 117 -6.98 -13.12 -5.02
C GLY A 117 -8.09 -12.36 -4.28
N PRO A 118 -7.84 -11.07 -3.97
CA PRO A 118 -8.71 -10.28 -3.09
C PRO A 118 -10.15 -10.15 -3.59
N ILE A 119 -10.36 -10.06 -4.90
CA ILE A 119 -11.68 -9.91 -5.51
C ILE A 119 -12.26 -11.24 -6.01
N GLN A 120 -11.60 -12.37 -5.73
CA GLN A 120 -11.93 -13.68 -6.27
C GLN A 120 -12.22 -13.62 -7.78
N LEU A 121 -11.30 -12.99 -8.53
CA LEU A 121 -11.45 -12.77 -9.97
C LEU A 121 -11.72 -14.11 -10.65
N THR A 122 -12.85 -14.18 -11.34
CA THR A 122 -13.35 -15.37 -12.04
C THR A 122 -13.86 -14.95 -13.42
N THR A 123 -13.79 -15.85 -14.38
CA THR A 123 -14.49 -15.68 -15.65
C THR A 123 -15.56 -16.76 -15.76
N TYR A 124 -16.74 -16.41 -16.24
CA TYR A 124 -17.69 -17.41 -16.73
C TYR A 124 -17.17 -17.88 -18.09
N VAL A 125 -16.79 -19.16 -18.16
CA VAL A 125 -16.69 -19.91 -19.42
C VAL A 125 -17.87 -20.85 -19.50
#